data_AF-A0A8S3ZFU7-F1
#
_entry.id   AF-A0A8S3ZFU7-F1
#
_cell.length_a   1.000
_cell.length_b   1.000
_cell.length_c   1.000
_cell.angle_alpha   90.00
_cell.angle_beta   90.00
_cell.angle_gamma   90.00
#
_symmetry.space_group_name_H-M   'P 1'
#
loop_
_entity.id
_entity.type
_entity.pdbx_description
1 polymer ?
#
loop_
_entity_poly.entity_id
_entity_poly.type
_entity_poly.pdbx_seq_one_letter_code
_entity_poly.pdbx_strand_id
1 'polypeptide(L)'
;MSKRAVPEMAFDVSSSDDDAPEEVSVTSSRQQGISQLKDLRESLRKGKEEERERRRQRNEMFKIQKEKKLKDLSKRKLPDDVLEAISAKSAMKTHKKEVPSKKAVSRSDGDDEGGHSEEEDKNSDAGDNDLSDSGVEGSVKGYSGVEDFIPLGSGSGLALVTPGAIAKVAQTAAQKALSFKQNRLYNQRIPRENAQQRRAKMIKRKVANPMK
;
A
#
# COMPACT_ATOMS: atom_id res chain seq x y z
N MET A 1 -61.62 2.42 -57.22
CA MET A 1 -62.37 3.02 -56.10
C MET A 1 -61.74 2.58 -54.80
N SER A 2 -61.00 3.48 -54.13
CA SER A 2 -60.31 3.20 -52.86
C SER A 2 -60.99 4.03 -51.77
N LYS A 3 -61.56 3.37 -50.76
CA LYS A 3 -62.11 4.04 -49.57
C LYS A 3 -61.31 3.55 -48.35
N ARG A 4 -60.31 4.32 -47.93
CA ARG A 4 -59.73 4.20 -46.58
C ARG A 4 -60.50 5.17 -45.69
N ALA A 5 -61.27 4.62 -44.76
CA ALA A 5 -61.85 5.38 -43.66
C ALA A 5 -60.73 5.68 -42.65
N VAL A 6 -60.57 6.96 -42.30
CA VAL A 6 -59.68 7.40 -41.23
C VAL A 6 -60.56 7.60 -39.99
N PRO A 7 -60.24 7.00 -38.83
CA PRO A 7 -60.95 7.31 -37.60
C PRO A 7 -60.47 8.67 -37.07
N GLU A 8 -61.42 9.58 -36.83
CA GLU A 8 -61.16 10.82 -36.10
C GLU A 8 -60.75 10.50 -34.66
N MET A 9 -59.52 10.87 -34.30
CA MET A 9 -59.11 10.95 -32.90
C MET A 9 -59.32 12.38 -32.43
N ALA A 10 -60.40 12.60 -31.68
CA ALA A 10 -60.52 13.77 -30.84
C ALA A 10 -59.53 13.63 -29.68
N PHE A 11 -58.37 14.26 -29.81
CA PHE A 11 -57.42 14.45 -28.71
C PHE A 11 -57.91 15.66 -27.90
N ASP A 12 -58.44 15.40 -26.71
CA ASP A 12 -58.83 16.40 -25.74
C ASP A 12 -57.57 17.12 -25.23
N VAL A 13 -57.28 18.29 -25.79
CA VAL A 13 -56.17 19.17 -25.38
C VAL A 13 -56.71 20.11 -24.32
N SER A 14 -56.80 19.61 -23.08
CA SER A 14 -57.09 20.43 -21.92
C SER A 14 -56.40 19.83 -20.71
N SER A 15 -55.40 20.56 -20.18
CA SER A 15 -54.54 20.22 -19.03
C SER A 15 -53.17 19.59 -19.36
N SER A 16 -52.42 20.23 -20.26
CA SER A 16 -50.95 20.20 -20.21
C SER A 16 -50.50 21.30 -19.25
N ASP A 17 -50.27 20.96 -17.99
CA ASP A 17 -49.39 21.74 -17.12
C ASP A 17 -47.99 21.63 -17.74
N ASP A 18 -47.68 22.56 -18.64
CA ASP A 18 -46.33 22.79 -19.18
C ASP A 18 -45.50 23.51 -18.10
N ASP A 19 -45.39 22.87 -16.94
CA ASP A 19 -44.39 23.21 -15.94
C ASP A 19 -43.07 22.67 -16.50
N ALA A 20 -42.45 23.49 -17.35
CA ALA A 20 -41.13 23.24 -17.90
C ALA A 20 -40.21 22.80 -16.74
N PRO A 21 -39.37 21.77 -16.95
CA PRO A 21 -38.44 21.35 -15.90
C PRO A 21 -37.64 22.58 -15.46
N GLU A 22 -37.65 22.88 -14.15
CA GLU A 22 -36.89 23.99 -13.59
C GLU A 22 -35.50 24.00 -14.22
N GLU A 23 -35.13 25.10 -14.87
CA GLU A 23 -33.82 25.25 -15.48
C GLU A 23 -32.77 24.90 -14.42
N VAL A 24 -32.16 23.72 -14.57
CA VAL A 24 -31.09 23.25 -13.70
C VAL A 24 -29.96 24.24 -13.89
N SER A 25 -29.96 25.27 -13.03
CA SER A 25 -29.18 26.46 -13.27
C SER A 25 -27.72 26.04 -13.33
N VAL A 26 -27.07 26.27 -14.46
CA VAL A 26 -25.63 26.07 -14.63
C VAL A 26 -24.84 26.74 -13.49
N THR A 27 -25.43 27.78 -12.87
CA THR A 27 -24.90 28.44 -11.68
C THR A 27 -24.94 27.58 -10.40
N SER A 28 -26.00 26.80 -10.15
CA SER A 28 -26.09 25.91 -8.98
C SER A 28 -25.12 24.73 -9.11
N SER A 29 -25.01 24.16 -10.31
CA SER A 29 -24.01 23.14 -10.63
C SER A 29 -22.58 23.65 -10.43
N ARG A 30 -22.28 24.87 -10.90
CA ARG A 30 -20.98 25.52 -10.66
C ARG A 30 -20.71 25.75 -9.16
N GLN A 31 -21.70 26.21 -8.41
CA GLN A 31 -21.55 26.42 -6.97
C GLN A 31 -21.33 25.10 -6.22
N GLN A 32 -22.03 24.04 -6.60
CA GLN A 32 -21.86 22.70 -6.03
C GLN A 32 -20.48 22.11 -6.36
N GLY A 33 -19.96 22.33 -7.57
CA GLY A 33 -18.59 21.94 -7.92
C GLY A 33 -17.54 22.65 -7.08
N ILE A 34 -17.73 23.96 -6.83
CA ILE A 34 -16.82 24.75 -5.97
C ILE A 34 -16.89 24.28 -4.51
N SER A 35 -18.07 23.96 -3.97
CA SER A 35 -18.19 23.43 -2.61
C SER A 35 -17.53 22.06 -2.46
N GLN A 36 -17.73 21.16 -3.42
CA GLN A 36 -17.06 19.85 -3.44
C GLN A 36 -15.53 19.99 -3.46
N LEU A 37 -14.98 20.92 -4.25
CA LEU A 37 -13.54 21.18 -4.26
C LEU A 37 -13.02 21.71 -2.91
N LYS A 38 -13.80 22.54 -2.22
CA LYS A 38 -13.47 23.00 -0.86
C LYS A 38 -13.48 21.84 0.13
N ASP A 39 -14.50 21.00 0.09
CA ASP A 39 -14.62 19.82 0.97
C ASP A 39 -13.48 18.82 0.74
N LEU A 40 -13.10 18.59 -0.52
CA LEU A 40 -11.94 17.78 -0.87
C LEU A 40 -10.64 18.38 -0.33
N ARG A 41 -10.45 19.69 -0.44
CA ARG A 41 -9.27 20.37 0.13
C ARG A 41 -9.23 20.25 1.65
N GLU A 42 -10.36 20.39 2.32
CA GLU A 42 -10.45 20.27 3.78
C GLU A 42 -10.21 18.84 4.25
N SER A 43 -10.77 17.83 3.57
CA SER A 43 -10.55 16.43 3.90
C SER A 43 -9.09 16.01 3.71
N LEU A 44 -8.42 16.50 2.66
CA LEU A 44 -6.97 16.30 2.48
C LEU A 44 -6.15 16.94 3.60
N ARG A 45 -6.55 18.13 4.06
CA ARG A 45 -5.87 18.81 5.18
C ARG A 45 -6.06 18.03 6.49
N LYS A 46 -7.29 17.63 6.81
CA LYS A 46 -7.60 16.80 7.98
C LYS A 46 -6.85 15.48 7.95
N GLY A 47 -6.81 14.80 6.80
CA GLY A 47 -6.04 13.56 6.64
C GLY A 47 -4.54 13.72 6.90
N LYS A 48 -3.94 14.84 6.46
CA LYS A 48 -2.53 15.17 6.77
C LYS A 48 -2.30 15.42 8.26
N GLU A 49 -3.22 16.12 8.92
CA GLU A 49 -3.15 16.41 10.35
C GLU A 49 -3.29 15.12 11.19
N GLU A 50 -4.27 14.27 10.88
CA GLU A 50 -4.44 12.95 11.52
C GLU A 50 -3.21 12.06 11.35
N GLU A 51 -2.59 12.04 10.16
CA GLU A 51 -1.42 11.21 9.93
C GLU A 51 -0.20 11.71 10.71
N ARG A 52 -0.03 13.05 10.83
CA ARG A 52 0.99 13.66 11.69
C ARG A 52 0.74 13.30 13.15
N GLU A 53 -0.50 13.36 13.62
CA GLU A 53 -0.86 13.01 15.00
C GLU A 53 -0.59 11.51 15.28
N ARG A 54 -0.97 10.60 14.39
CA ARG A 54 -0.64 9.16 14.49
C ARG A 54 0.86 8.90 14.53
N ARG A 55 1.68 9.69 13.83
CA ARG A 55 3.16 9.61 13.93
C ARG A 55 3.62 10.07 15.32
N ARG A 56 3.11 11.19 15.83
CA ARG A 56 3.44 11.71 17.16
C ARG A 56 3.10 10.70 18.27
N GLN A 57 1.87 10.17 18.26
CA GLN A 57 1.42 9.16 19.24
C GLN A 57 2.30 7.91 19.23
N ARG A 58 2.68 7.40 18.05
CA ARG A 58 3.59 6.25 17.95
C ARG A 58 4.96 6.55 18.56
N ASN A 59 5.54 7.70 18.23
CA ASN A 59 6.84 8.10 18.74
C ASN A 59 6.81 8.29 20.27
N GLU A 60 5.74 8.88 20.79
CA GLU A 60 5.52 9.05 22.22
C GLU A 60 5.41 7.69 22.94
N MET A 61 4.64 6.76 22.38
CA MET A 61 4.55 5.39 22.89
C MET A 61 5.91 4.67 22.91
N PHE A 62 6.74 4.84 21.87
CA PHE A 62 8.09 4.30 21.85
C PHE A 62 8.99 4.94 22.92
N LYS A 63 8.88 6.25 23.11
CA LYS A 63 9.64 6.98 24.14
C LYS A 63 9.27 6.48 25.54
N ILE A 64 7.99 6.37 25.85
CA ILE A 64 7.48 5.85 27.13
C ILE A 64 7.96 4.41 27.35
N GLN A 65 7.91 3.55 26.33
CA GLN A 65 8.43 2.18 26.44
C GLN A 65 9.93 2.13 26.73
N LYS A 66 10.73 2.99 26.07
CA LYS A 66 12.17 3.06 26.29
C LYS A 66 12.49 3.53 27.71
N GLU A 67 11.80 4.57 28.18
CA GLU A 67 11.95 5.07 29.56
C GLU A 67 11.54 4.02 30.59
N LYS A 68 10.43 3.31 30.37
CA LYS A 68 10.00 2.23 31.27
C LYS A 68 11.04 1.11 31.34
N LYS A 69 11.56 0.67 30.20
CA LYS A 69 12.64 -0.34 30.15
C LYS A 69 13.90 0.16 30.87
N LEU A 70 14.25 1.43 30.72
CA LEU A 70 15.42 2.01 31.39
C LEU A 70 15.22 2.05 32.91
N LYS A 71 14.03 2.44 33.38
CA LYS A 71 13.64 2.43 34.79
C LYS A 71 13.61 1.02 35.38
N ASP A 72 13.11 0.04 34.62
CA ASP A 72 13.08 -1.35 35.06
C ASP A 72 14.49 -1.95 35.13
N LEU A 73 15.37 -1.57 34.19
CA LEU A 73 16.77 -1.96 34.23
C LEU A 73 17.50 -1.27 35.39
N SER A 74 17.31 0.02 35.63
CA SER A 74 17.97 0.71 36.74
C SER A 74 17.57 0.13 38.10
N LYS A 75 16.32 -0.29 38.28
CA LYS A 75 15.87 -1.01 39.49
C LYS A 75 16.52 -2.39 39.65
N ARG A 76 16.89 -3.04 38.56
CA ARG A 76 17.47 -4.40 38.55
C ARG A 76 19.01 -4.38 38.51
N LYS A 77 19.62 -3.25 38.20
CA LYS A 77 21.08 -3.09 38.19
C LYS A 77 21.58 -3.22 39.63
N LEU A 78 22.66 -3.98 39.78
CA LEU A 78 23.47 -3.96 40.99
C LEU A 78 24.15 -2.58 41.10
N PRO A 79 24.46 -2.10 42.32
CA PRO A 79 25.24 -0.89 42.51
C PRO A 79 26.53 -0.93 41.69
N ASP A 80 26.90 0.20 41.08
CA ASP A 80 28.04 0.28 40.17
C ASP A 80 29.35 -0.11 40.87
N ASP A 81 29.49 0.18 42.16
CA ASP A 81 30.62 -0.24 43.00
C ASP A 81 30.85 -1.77 42.99
N VAL A 82 29.77 -2.56 42.95
CA VAL A 82 29.84 -4.03 42.91
C VAL A 82 30.26 -4.50 41.52
N LEU A 83 29.75 -3.84 40.48
CA LEU A 83 30.09 -4.16 39.09
C LEU A 83 31.55 -3.81 38.79
N GLU A 84 32.03 -2.68 39.30
CA GLU A 84 33.42 -2.24 39.17
C GLU A 84 34.38 -3.16 39.95
N ALA A 85 34.00 -3.59 41.15
CA ALA A 85 34.81 -4.55 41.91
C ALA A 85 34.91 -5.92 41.21
N ILE A 86 33.87 -6.38 40.51
CA ILE A 86 33.91 -7.62 39.73
C ILE A 86 34.75 -7.42 38.45
N SER A 87 34.60 -6.28 37.77
CA SER A 87 35.36 -5.99 36.55
C SER A 87 36.87 -5.90 36.86
N ALA A 88 37.25 -5.20 37.94
CA ALA A 88 38.63 -5.09 38.41
C ALA A 88 39.22 -6.46 38.80
N LYS A 89 38.44 -7.31 39.49
CA LYS A 89 38.85 -8.70 39.79
C LYS A 89 39.02 -9.58 38.55
N SER A 90 38.24 -9.35 37.50
CA SER A 90 38.37 -10.08 36.23
C SER A 90 39.59 -9.65 35.42
N ALA A 91 39.90 -8.34 35.40
CA ALA A 91 41.07 -7.78 34.72
C ALA A 91 42.39 -8.27 35.35
N MET A 92 42.40 -8.47 36.68
CA MET A 92 43.58 -9.01 37.38
C MET A 92 43.88 -10.50 37.07
N LYS A 93 42.96 -11.26 36.45
CA LYS A 93 43.17 -12.68 36.09
C LYS A 93 43.72 -12.92 34.68
N THR A 94 43.83 -11.89 33.83
CA THR A 94 44.25 -12.04 32.42
C THR A 94 45.64 -11.50 32.10
N HIS A 95 46.47 -11.18 33.10
CA HIS A 95 47.90 -10.91 32.89
C HIS A 95 48.72 -12.20 32.92
N LYS A 96 48.70 -12.96 31.81
CA LYS A 96 49.80 -13.87 31.35
C LYS A 96 49.38 -14.56 30.05
N LYS A 97 49.44 -13.82 28.95
CA LYS A 97 49.82 -14.31 27.60
C LYS A 97 49.80 -13.11 26.66
N GLU A 98 50.98 -12.52 26.50
CA GLU A 98 51.21 -11.56 25.43
C GLU A 98 51.15 -12.27 24.08
N VAL A 99 50.32 -11.74 23.19
CA VAL A 99 50.41 -12.00 21.75
C VAL A 99 50.40 -10.62 21.09
N PRO A 100 51.38 -10.28 20.23
CA PRO A 100 51.54 -8.94 19.72
C PRO A 100 50.45 -8.56 18.70
N SER A 101 49.78 -7.45 19.02
CA SER A 101 49.25 -6.40 18.15
C SER A 101 48.98 -6.74 16.66
N LYS A 102 47.69 -6.91 16.34
CA LYS A 102 47.15 -6.52 15.03
C LYS A 102 46.12 -5.41 15.21
N LYS A 103 46.62 -4.18 15.00
CA LYS A 103 45.93 -2.97 14.50
C LYS A 103 44.40 -3.01 14.58
N ALA A 104 43.85 -2.62 15.72
CA ALA A 104 42.44 -2.24 15.86
C ALA A 104 42.29 -0.80 15.35
N VAL A 105 41.49 -0.62 14.29
CA VAL A 105 41.01 0.69 13.86
C VAL A 105 39.99 1.14 14.90
N SER A 106 40.41 2.04 15.78
CA SER A 106 39.51 2.79 16.67
C SER A 106 38.66 3.73 15.81
N ARG A 107 37.40 3.38 15.57
CA ARG A 107 36.40 4.37 15.19
C ARG A 107 35.89 4.97 16.49
N SER A 108 36.29 6.20 16.76
CA SER A 108 35.75 7.00 17.84
C SER A 108 34.25 7.19 17.61
N ASP A 109 33.47 6.85 18.62
CA ASP A 109 32.16 7.46 18.85
C ASP A 109 32.36 8.97 18.94
N GLY A 110 31.93 9.66 17.88
CA GLY A 110 31.68 11.09 17.91
C GLY A 110 30.22 11.28 18.25
N ASP A 111 29.94 11.59 19.51
CA ASP A 111 28.71 12.27 19.92
C ASP A 111 28.68 13.62 19.22
N ASP A 112 27.91 13.69 18.12
CA ASP A 112 27.54 14.95 17.45
C ASP A 112 26.07 15.23 17.79
N GLU A 113 25.88 15.96 18.90
CA GLU A 113 24.66 16.69 19.25
C GLU A 113 24.48 17.85 18.25
N GLY A 114 24.12 17.51 17.02
CA GLY A 114 23.80 18.44 15.95
C GLY A 114 22.31 18.72 15.89
N GLY A 115 21.85 19.71 16.64
CA GLY A 115 20.53 20.32 16.46
C GLY A 115 20.43 20.96 15.08
N HIS A 116 19.78 20.29 14.13
CA HIS A 116 19.48 20.86 12.83
C HIS A 116 18.14 21.60 12.91
N SER A 117 18.27 22.93 13.00
CA SER A 117 17.22 23.90 12.77
C SER A 117 16.61 23.74 11.38
N GLU A 118 15.33 24.11 11.32
CA GLU A 118 14.51 24.27 10.13
C GLU A 118 15.22 25.16 9.09
N GLU A 119 15.48 24.64 7.90
CA GLU A 119 15.58 25.46 6.70
C GLU A 119 14.87 24.78 5.52
N GLU A 120 14.23 25.64 4.73
CA GLU A 120 13.37 25.36 3.61
C GLU A 120 14.13 24.68 2.46
N ASP A 121 13.74 23.46 2.09
CA ASP A 121 14.03 22.93 0.75
C ASP A 121 12.79 23.08 -0.14
N LYS A 122 12.73 24.25 -0.77
CA LYS A 122 12.10 24.42 -2.08
C LYS A 122 13.06 23.81 -3.10
N ASN A 123 12.68 22.70 -3.73
CA ASN A 123 12.92 22.55 -5.16
C ASN A 123 12.01 21.52 -5.81
N SER A 124 11.58 21.94 -6.99
CA SER A 124 10.79 21.27 -8.02
C SER A 124 11.29 19.88 -8.38
N ASP A 125 10.36 18.95 -8.56
CA ASP A 125 10.56 17.88 -9.54
C ASP A 125 9.30 17.72 -10.38
N ALA A 126 9.52 17.92 -11.68
CA ALA A 126 8.56 17.73 -12.74
C ALA A 126 8.40 16.22 -12.95
N GLY A 127 7.22 15.70 -12.64
CA GLY A 127 6.87 14.31 -12.86
C GLY A 127 5.52 14.20 -13.55
N ASP A 128 5.59 14.07 -14.87
CA ASP A 128 4.58 13.58 -15.81
C ASP A 128 3.26 13.07 -15.20
N ASN A 129 2.21 13.88 -15.32
CA ASN A 129 0.82 13.41 -15.29
C ASN A 129 0.39 13.01 -16.70
N ASP A 130 1.01 11.96 -17.25
CA ASP A 130 0.50 11.27 -18.43
C ASP A 130 -0.42 10.11 -17.99
N LEU A 131 -1.58 10.47 -17.45
CA LEU A 131 -2.71 9.54 -17.35
C LEU A 131 -3.70 9.92 -18.44
N SER A 132 -3.35 9.49 -19.65
CA SER A 132 -4.19 9.49 -20.82
C SER A 132 -5.49 8.71 -20.57
N ASP A 133 -6.57 9.48 -20.60
CA ASP A 133 -7.94 9.09 -20.91
C ASP A 133 -7.98 8.15 -22.13
N SER A 134 -8.26 6.87 -21.89
CA SER A 134 -8.67 5.95 -22.96
C SER A 134 -10.16 5.69 -22.83
N GLY A 135 -10.92 6.49 -23.57
CA GLY A 135 -12.34 6.32 -23.79
C GLY A 135 -12.67 4.92 -24.29
N VAL A 136 -13.62 4.30 -23.62
CA VAL A 136 -14.38 3.16 -24.13
C VAL A 136 -15.58 3.74 -24.89
N GLU A 137 -15.34 4.14 -26.13
CA GLU A 137 -16.36 4.26 -27.17
C GLU A 137 -16.52 2.88 -27.80
N GLY A 138 -17.68 2.25 -27.60
CA GLY A 138 -17.86 0.85 -28.01
C GLY A 138 -19.30 0.38 -27.97
N SER A 139 -20.13 0.97 -28.84
CA SER A 139 -21.26 0.33 -29.55
C SER A 139 -22.19 -0.61 -28.76
N VAL A 140 -23.35 -0.11 -28.33
CA VAL A 140 -24.52 -0.97 -28.07
C VAL A 140 -25.58 -0.70 -29.13
N LYS A 141 -25.51 -1.50 -30.19
CA LYS A 141 -26.44 -1.58 -31.30
C LYS A 141 -27.43 -2.71 -31.01
N GLY A 142 -28.71 -2.37 -30.80
CA GLY A 142 -29.85 -3.26 -31.02
C GLY A 142 -30.14 -4.29 -29.93
N TYR A 143 -31.01 -3.92 -28.99
CA TYR A 143 -31.77 -4.86 -28.16
C TYR A 143 -32.85 -5.54 -29.02
N SER A 144 -32.62 -6.79 -29.43
CA SER A 144 -33.69 -7.70 -29.85
C SER A 144 -33.78 -8.83 -28.83
N GLY A 145 -34.92 -8.91 -28.14
CA GLY A 145 -35.16 -9.71 -26.94
C GLY A 145 -35.02 -11.22 -27.11
N VAL A 146 -33.78 -11.72 -26.99
CA VAL A 146 -33.47 -13.15 -26.85
C VAL A 146 -32.48 -13.40 -25.68
N GLU A 147 -32.22 -12.41 -24.82
CA GLU A 147 -31.06 -12.42 -23.90
C GLU A 147 -31.11 -13.39 -22.71
N ASP A 148 -32.24 -14.05 -22.42
CA ASP A 148 -32.30 -14.98 -21.27
C ASP A 148 -32.02 -16.45 -21.62
N PHE A 149 -31.74 -16.77 -22.89
CA PHE A 149 -31.42 -18.14 -23.30
C PHE A 149 -29.91 -18.32 -23.49
N ILE A 150 -29.26 -19.03 -22.56
CA ILE A 150 -27.85 -19.45 -22.69
C ILE A 150 -27.81 -20.84 -23.35
N PRO A 151 -27.47 -20.96 -24.64
CA PRO A 151 -27.43 -22.24 -25.33
C PRO A 151 -26.29 -23.12 -24.79
N LEU A 152 -26.65 -24.27 -24.21
CA LEU A 152 -25.71 -25.30 -23.79
C LEU A 152 -25.22 -26.08 -25.03
N GLY A 153 -24.22 -25.57 -25.75
CA GLY A 153 -23.63 -26.31 -26.87
C GLY A 153 -22.84 -25.49 -27.90
N SER A 154 -22.98 -24.16 -27.92
CA SER A 154 -22.07 -23.31 -28.69
C SER A 154 -20.76 -23.14 -27.91
N GLY A 155 -19.61 -23.34 -28.56
CA GLY A 155 -18.26 -23.27 -27.97
C GLY A 155 -17.84 -21.92 -27.36
N SER A 156 -18.78 -21.04 -27.08
CA SER A 156 -18.66 -19.74 -26.40
C SER A 156 -19.40 -19.72 -25.06
N GLY A 157 -19.40 -20.85 -24.33
CA GLY A 157 -20.04 -20.97 -23.02
C GLY A 157 -19.17 -20.46 -21.87
N LEU A 158 -19.83 -20.03 -20.78
CA LEU A 158 -19.19 -19.66 -19.51
C LEU A 158 -18.15 -20.71 -19.09
N ALA A 159 -16.90 -20.27 -18.92
CA ALA A 159 -15.83 -21.13 -18.46
C ALA A 159 -16.13 -21.61 -17.03
N LEU A 160 -16.49 -22.88 -16.88
CA LEU A 160 -16.71 -23.50 -15.58
C LEU A 160 -15.37 -23.56 -14.83
N VAL A 161 -15.11 -22.55 -14.00
CA VAL A 161 -13.90 -22.48 -13.18
C VAL A 161 -14.05 -23.51 -12.05
N THR A 162 -13.47 -24.68 -12.25
CA THR A 162 -13.33 -25.66 -11.16
C THR A 162 -12.38 -25.09 -10.08
N PRO A 163 -12.57 -25.43 -8.80
CA PRO A 163 -11.66 -24.95 -7.74
C PRO A 163 -10.20 -25.38 -7.97
N GLY A 164 -9.96 -26.47 -8.71
CA GLY A 164 -8.63 -26.89 -9.15
C GLY A 164 -8.00 -26.01 -10.23
N ALA A 165 -8.79 -25.28 -11.03
CA ALA A 165 -8.31 -24.33 -12.02
C ALA A 165 -7.81 -23.03 -11.37
N ILE A 166 -8.43 -22.59 -10.28
CA ILE A 166 -8.04 -21.39 -9.51
C ILE A 166 -6.61 -21.56 -8.95
N ALA A 167 -6.26 -22.77 -8.50
CA ALA A 167 -4.94 -23.06 -7.95
C ALA A 167 -3.80 -23.04 -8.98
N LYS A 168 -4.11 -23.11 -10.28
CA LYS A 168 -3.14 -23.14 -11.38
C LYS A 168 -2.94 -21.80 -12.07
N VAL A 169 -3.71 -20.76 -11.71
CA VAL A 169 -3.53 -19.43 -12.28
C VAL A 169 -2.16 -18.88 -11.85
N ALA A 170 -1.27 -18.73 -12.82
CA ALA A 170 0.05 -18.16 -12.59
C ALA A 170 -0.12 -16.73 -12.04
N GLN A 171 0.34 -16.50 -10.82
CA GLN A 171 0.27 -15.17 -10.21
C GLN A 171 1.00 -14.14 -11.09
N THR A 172 0.33 -13.00 -11.31
CA THR A 172 0.94 -11.87 -12.01
C THR A 172 2.11 -11.30 -11.21
N ALA A 173 3.03 -10.58 -11.87
CA ALA A 173 4.17 -9.96 -11.20
C ALA A 173 3.73 -9.02 -10.06
N ALA A 174 2.63 -8.28 -10.28
CA ALA A 174 2.03 -7.42 -9.26
C ALA A 174 1.53 -8.21 -8.05
N GLN A 175 0.82 -9.33 -8.26
CA GLN A 175 0.35 -10.20 -7.18
C GLN A 175 1.51 -10.87 -6.42
N LYS A 176 2.58 -11.25 -7.12
CA LYS A 176 3.82 -11.75 -6.49
C LYS A 176 4.50 -10.69 -5.64
N ALA A 177 4.57 -9.44 -6.11
CA ALA A 177 5.14 -8.34 -5.36
C ALA A 177 4.30 -8.01 -4.11
N LEU A 178 2.97 -8.03 -4.25
CA LEU A 178 2.03 -7.78 -3.14
C LEU A 178 2.13 -8.87 -2.08
N SER A 179 2.11 -10.14 -2.47
CA SER A 179 2.28 -11.27 -1.55
C SER A 179 3.68 -11.27 -0.90
N PHE A 180 4.73 -10.89 -1.62
CA PHE A 180 6.06 -10.69 -1.04
C PHE A 180 6.07 -9.58 0.01
N LYS A 181 5.46 -8.43 -0.29
CA LYS A 181 5.35 -7.29 0.64
C LYS A 181 4.57 -7.71 1.90
N GLN A 182 3.42 -8.38 1.74
CA GLN A 182 2.63 -8.89 2.86
C GLN A 182 3.41 -9.90 3.70
N ASN A 183 4.11 -10.84 3.07
CA ASN A 183 4.93 -11.82 3.78
C ASN A 183 6.12 -11.19 4.51
N ARG A 184 6.73 -10.14 3.95
CA ARG A 184 7.81 -9.37 4.59
C ARG A 184 7.31 -8.53 5.76
N LEU A 185 6.15 -7.88 5.62
CA LEU A 185 5.60 -6.98 6.64
C LEU A 185 5.02 -7.75 7.83
N TYR A 186 4.21 -8.78 7.54
CA TYR A 186 3.32 -9.41 8.52
C TYR A 186 3.78 -10.82 8.92
N ASN A 187 4.49 -11.55 8.06
CA ASN A 187 5.01 -12.90 8.35
C ASN A 187 6.51 -12.85 8.65
N GLN A 188 6.86 -12.14 9.73
CA GLN A 188 8.22 -11.96 10.22
C GLN A 188 8.78 -13.25 10.82
N ARG A 189 9.27 -14.14 9.95
CA ARG A 189 10.41 -15.03 10.21
C ARG A 189 10.88 -15.56 8.86
N ILE A 190 11.94 -14.96 8.32
CA ILE A 190 12.72 -15.62 7.26
C ILE A 190 13.14 -16.97 7.85
N PRO A 191 12.70 -18.11 7.28
CA PRO A 191 13.09 -19.41 7.80
C PRO A 191 14.61 -19.50 7.76
N ARG A 192 15.21 -19.83 8.91
CA ARG A 192 16.65 -20.04 9.00
C ARG A 192 16.99 -21.29 8.21
N GLU A 193 17.51 -21.10 7.00
CA GLU A 193 17.98 -22.19 6.18
C GLU A 193 19.32 -22.70 6.71
N ASN A 194 19.45 -24.02 6.86
CA ASN A 194 20.73 -24.65 7.18
C ASN A 194 21.69 -24.54 5.97
N ALA A 195 23.00 -24.54 6.22
CA ALA A 195 24.04 -24.47 5.19
C ALA A 195 23.88 -25.57 4.11
N GLN A 196 23.44 -26.77 4.51
CA GLN A 196 23.14 -27.86 3.58
C GLN A 196 21.99 -27.51 2.61
N GLN A 197 20.92 -26.89 3.11
CA GLN A 197 19.78 -26.48 2.27
C GLN A 197 20.18 -25.39 1.27
N ARG A 198 21.01 -24.44 1.70
CA ARG A 198 21.59 -23.42 0.80
C ARG A 198 22.43 -24.05 -0.31
N ARG A 199 23.30 -25.02 0.02
CA ARG A 199 24.10 -25.75 -0.97
C ARG A 199 23.22 -26.53 -1.95
N ALA A 200 22.22 -27.24 -1.46
CA ALA A 200 21.28 -28.00 -2.29
C ALA A 200 20.51 -27.09 -3.27
N LYS A 201 20.04 -25.92 -2.82
CA LYS A 201 19.38 -24.93 -3.69
C LYS A 201 20.33 -24.38 -4.76
N MET A 202 21.59 -24.10 -4.41
CA MET A 202 22.60 -23.65 -5.36
C MET A 202 22.86 -24.70 -6.45
N ILE A 203 22.99 -25.97 -6.07
CA ILE A 203 23.17 -27.08 -7.01
C ILE A 203 21.94 -27.20 -7.92
N LYS A 204 20.73 -27.19 -7.35
CA LYS A 204 19.49 -27.25 -8.13
C LYS A 204 19.39 -26.11 -9.16
N ARG A 205 19.78 -24.90 -8.79
CA ARG A 205 19.81 -23.75 -9.71
C ARG A 205 20.84 -23.93 -10.84
N LYS A 206 22.04 -24.42 -10.51
CA LYS A 206 23.08 -24.70 -11.51
C LYS A 206 22.65 -25.79 -12.49
N VAL A 207 21.93 -26.81 -12.03
CA VAL A 207 21.42 -27.90 -12.89
C VAL A 207 20.23 -27.43 -13.73
N ALA A 208 19.34 -26.60 -13.17
CA ALA A 208 18.15 -26.12 -13.88
C ALA A 208 18.48 -25.06 -14.94
N ASN A 209 19.51 -24.24 -14.71
CA ASN A 209 20.05 -23.28 -15.67
C ASN A 209 21.54 -23.58 -15.88
N PRO A 210 21.89 -24.63 -16.64
CA PRO A 210 23.27 -24.76 -17.10
C PRO A 210 23.53 -23.53 -17.96
N MET A 211 24.49 -22.71 -17.55
CA MET A 211 24.90 -21.56 -18.36
C MET A 211 25.25 -22.10 -19.75
N LYS A 212 24.50 -21.64 -20.75
CA LYS A 212 24.84 -21.82 -22.17
C LYS A 212 26.02 -20.93 -22.50
#